data_AF-A0A8S3FR43-F1
#
_entry.id   AF-A0A8S3FR43-F1
#
_cell.length_a   1.000
_cell.length_b   1.000
_cell.length_c   1.000
_cell.angle_alpha   90.00
_cell.angle_beta   90.00
_cell.angle_gamma   90.00
#
_symmetry.space_group_name_H-M   'P 1'
#
loop_
_entity.id
_entity.type
_entity.pdbx_description
1 polymer ?
#
loop_
_entity_poly.entity_id
_entity_poly.type
_entity_poly.pdbx_seq_one_letter_code
_entity_poly.pdbx_strand_id
1 'polypeptide(L)'
;KFAQVVYACQFQDQNDFVQACDLINSKFPINAALSKLENDFSIDTSVDTVVRIGSIYVGAGREEPSPIDIGLIHTKKTVRQLELLAAACQSRRAILLEGDICSRKSSLVVELARLTRNRLIIIPLHENFETTDLIGSWRPSSDHDCNNPLFNKIDTMFKQVIKTLFLVIMPLLSKASNEHVFKEFKAILLKRTTVPGATRYETIPYEIEALKETVTLLTTLTKISQMSNECKVLLSCYARQADYYANKLEHIRLNEKQEIGFIFVESEFVQALREG
;
A
#
# COMPACT_ATOMS: atom_id res chain seq x y z
N LYS A 1 28.93 -6.25 -22.02
CA LYS A 1 28.73 -6.29 -20.55
C LYS A 1 27.54 -7.13 -20.09
N PHE A 2 26.28 -6.91 -20.51
CA PHE A 2 25.13 -7.72 -20.02
C PHE A 2 25.34 -9.24 -20.14
N ALA A 3 25.79 -9.74 -21.30
CA ALA A 3 26.08 -11.16 -21.48
C ALA A 3 27.17 -11.68 -20.52
N GLN A 4 28.22 -10.89 -20.25
CA GLN A 4 29.25 -11.28 -19.28
C GLN A 4 28.69 -11.28 -17.84
N VAL A 5 27.90 -10.27 -17.48
CA VAL A 5 27.24 -10.20 -16.16
C VAL A 5 26.31 -11.40 -15.95
N VAL A 6 25.51 -11.76 -16.95
CA VAL A 6 24.52 -12.84 -16.84
C VAL A 6 25.16 -14.22 -16.94
N TYR A 7 26.10 -14.43 -17.86
CA TYR A 7 26.63 -15.75 -18.18
C TYR A 7 28.03 -16.03 -17.60
N ALA A 8 28.93 -15.04 -17.59
CA ALA A 8 30.29 -15.26 -17.09
C ALA A 8 30.37 -15.17 -15.55
N CYS A 9 29.66 -14.22 -14.92
CA CYS A 9 29.72 -14.04 -13.47
C CYS A 9 29.10 -15.19 -12.64
N GLN A 10 28.57 -16.25 -13.27
CA GLN A 10 28.08 -17.43 -12.57
C GLN A 10 29.17 -18.47 -12.27
N PHE A 11 30.31 -18.40 -12.96
CA PHE A 11 31.41 -19.33 -12.73
C PHE A 11 32.15 -18.99 -11.42
N GLN A 12 32.32 -20.00 -10.56
CA GLN A 12 33.08 -19.87 -9.32
C GLN A 12 34.59 -19.93 -9.56
N ASP A 13 35.03 -20.74 -10.53
CA ASP A 13 36.43 -20.80 -10.94
C ASP A 13 36.79 -19.58 -11.81
N GLN A 14 37.92 -18.95 -11.48
CA GLN A 14 38.44 -17.79 -12.17
C GLN A 14 38.95 -18.13 -13.57
N ASN A 15 39.41 -19.36 -13.80
CA ASN A 15 39.81 -19.80 -15.14
C ASN A 15 38.59 -19.91 -16.07
N ASP A 16 37.52 -20.54 -15.60
CA ASP A 16 36.27 -20.68 -16.36
C ASP A 16 35.63 -19.32 -16.63
N PHE A 17 35.67 -18.41 -15.65
CA PHE A 17 35.21 -17.03 -15.82
C PHE A 17 35.94 -16.33 -16.99
N VAL A 18 37.26 -16.45 -17.06
CA VAL A 18 38.07 -15.82 -18.11
C VAL A 18 37.76 -16.45 -19.47
N GLN A 19 37.69 -17.78 -19.56
CA GLN A 19 37.33 -18.47 -20.80
C GLN A 19 35.93 -18.08 -21.30
N ALA A 20 34.96 -17.97 -20.40
CA ALA A 20 33.62 -17.51 -20.74
C ALA A 20 33.64 -16.07 -21.28
N CYS A 21 34.40 -15.17 -20.64
CA CYS A 21 34.57 -13.81 -21.13
C CYS A 21 35.21 -13.76 -22.52
N ASP A 22 36.25 -14.55 -22.76
CA ASP A 22 36.96 -14.60 -24.05
C ASP A 22 36.06 -15.14 -25.16
N LEU A 23 35.29 -16.21 -24.88
CA LEU A 23 34.30 -16.74 -25.82
C LEU A 23 33.24 -15.69 -26.17
N ILE A 24 32.69 -14.99 -25.17
CA ILE A 24 31.72 -13.91 -25.40
C ILE A 24 32.32 -12.80 -26.25
N ASN A 25 33.53 -12.35 -25.93
CA ASN A 25 34.20 -11.27 -26.67
C ASN A 25 34.56 -11.68 -28.10
N SER A 26 34.91 -12.95 -28.32
CA SER A 26 35.20 -13.48 -29.66
C SER A 26 33.96 -13.52 -30.55
N LYS A 27 32.78 -13.80 -29.99
CA LYS A 27 31.51 -13.89 -30.72
C LYS A 27 30.78 -12.55 -30.82
N PHE A 28 30.99 -11.68 -29.83
CA PHE A 28 30.35 -10.37 -29.71
C PHE A 28 31.41 -9.30 -29.38
N PRO A 29 32.24 -8.89 -30.36
CA PRO A 29 33.28 -7.90 -30.13
C PRO A 29 32.66 -6.54 -29.75
N ILE A 30 33.07 -6.01 -28.59
CA ILE A 30 32.59 -4.73 -28.06
C ILE A 30 33.42 -3.60 -28.69
N ASN A 31 32.73 -2.53 -29.10
CA ASN A 31 33.37 -1.35 -29.67
C ASN A 31 34.22 -0.63 -28.61
N ALA A 32 35.45 -0.21 -28.93
CA ALA A 32 36.42 0.34 -27.96
C ALA A 32 35.96 1.63 -27.24
N ALA A 33 34.93 2.33 -27.74
CA ALA A 33 34.29 3.44 -27.03
C ALA A 33 33.41 2.97 -25.86
N LEU A 34 32.81 1.78 -25.97
CA LEU A 34 31.97 1.16 -24.94
C LEU A 34 32.81 0.53 -23.82
N SER A 35 34.08 0.18 -24.07
CA SER A 35 34.97 -0.37 -23.03
C SER A 35 35.34 0.65 -21.95
N LYS A 36 35.33 1.95 -22.26
CA LYS A 36 35.53 3.01 -21.27
C LYS A 36 34.38 3.13 -20.27
N LEU A 37 33.16 2.75 -20.65
CA LEU A 37 31.97 2.68 -19.78
C LEU A 37 31.94 1.41 -18.92
N GLU A 38 32.81 0.42 -19.17
CA GLU A 38 32.79 -0.88 -18.47
C GLU A 38 33.15 -0.78 -16.98
N ASN A 39 33.88 0.27 -16.59
CA ASN A 39 34.40 0.45 -15.22
C ASN A 39 33.57 1.40 -14.34
N ASP A 40 32.41 1.84 -14.82
CA ASP A 40 31.56 2.69 -14.02
C ASP A 40 30.81 1.86 -12.97
N PHE A 41 31.33 1.85 -11.75
CA PHE A 41 30.72 1.23 -10.56
C PHE A 41 29.95 2.27 -9.74
N SER A 42 29.33 3.24 -10.40
CA SER A 42 28.46 4.21 -9.76
C SER A 42 27.00 3.75 -9.79
N ILE A 43 26.26 4.27 -8.83
CA ILE A 43 24.81 4.19 -8.77
C ILE A 43 24.29 5.60 -9.00
N ASP A 44 23.39 5.76 -9.97
CA ASP A 44 22.77 7.03 -10.31
C ASP A 44 21.27 6.95 -10.05
N THR A 45 20.83 7.74 -9.07
CA THR A 45 19.43 7.89 -8.64
C THR A 45 18.94 9.32 -8.89
N SER A 46 19.61 10.09 -9.75
CA SER A 46 19.24 11.48 -10.05
C SER A 46 17.89 11.61 -10.76
N VAL A 47 17.45 10.57 -11.47
CA VAL A 47 16.18 10.51 -12.16
C VAL A 47 15.17 9.71 -11.34
N ASP A 48 14.01 10.29 -11.06
CA ASP A 48 13.01 9.66 -10.18
C ASP A 48 12.36 8.40 -10.76
N THR A 49 12.36 8.23 -12.08
CA THR A 49 11.68 7.11 -12.76
C THR A 49 12.58 5.91 -13.04
N VAL A 50 13.90 6.11 -13.05
CA VAL A 50 14.87 5.08 -13.44
C VAL A 50 16.11 5.20 -12.59
N VAL A 51 16.59 4.07 -12.09
CA VAL A 51 17.83 3.96 -11.32
C VAL A 51 18.85 3.21 -12.14
N ARG A 52 20.05 3.77 -12.27
CA ARG A 52 21.17 3.09 -12.92
C ARG A 52 22.09 2.50 -11.88
N ILE A 53 22.37 1.21 -12.00
CA ILE A 53 23.32 0.47 -11.15
C ILE A 53 24.37 -0.13 -12.08
N GLY A 54 25.56 0.47 -12.11
CA GLY A 54 26.60 0.09 -13.06
C GLY A 54 26.13 0.29 -14.51
N SER A 55 26.01 -0.81 -15.25
CA SER A 55 25.54 -0.81 -16.65
C SER A 55 24.05 -1.10 -16.85
N ILE A 56 23.29 -1.28 -15.77
CA ILE A 56 21.89 -1.71 -15.82
C ILE A 56 20.96 -0.60 -15.34
N TYR A 57 19.85 -0.41 -16.06
CA TYR A 57 18.82 0.59 -15.77
C TYR A 57 17.54 -0.09 -15.31
N VAL A 58 17.13 0.13 -14.07
CA VAL A 58 15.92 -0.46 -13.46
C VAL A 58 14.86 0.62 -13.30
N GLY A 59 13.60 0.28 -13.59
CA GLY A 59 12.47 1.18 -13.32
C GLY A 59 12.30 1.42 -11.82
N ALA A 60 12.11 2.67 -11.44
CA ALA A 60 11.87 3.05 -10.06
C ALA A 60 10.36 2.97 -9.73
N GLY A 61 10.05 2.48 -8.53
CA GLY A 61 8.72 2.50 -7.96
C GLY A 61 8.37 3.86 -7.34
N ARG A 62 7.28 3.88 -6.58
CA ARG A 62 6.72 5.10 -5.97
C ARG A 62 6.83 5.12 -4.45
N GLU A 63 7.57 4.18 -3.87
CA GLU A 63 7.67 4.05 -2.43
C GLU A 63 8.83 4.92 -1.92
N GLU A 64 8.53 5.79 -0.97
CA GLU A 64 9.56 6.60 -0.34
C GLU A 64 10.39 5.72 0.60
N PRO A 65 11.73 5.81 0.55
CA PRO A 65 12.59 5.04 1.43
C PRO A 65 12.28 5.42 2.89
N SER A 66 12.06 4.42 3.74
CA SER A 66 11.76 4.67 5.14
C SER A 66 12.94 5.39 5.82
N PRO A 67 12.69 6.34 6.74
CA PRO A 67 13.77 7.12 7.38
C PRO A 67 14.68 6.27 8.30
N ILE A 68 14.31 5.01 8.58
CA ILE A 68 15.04 4.09 9.45
C ILE A 68 15.98 3.18 8.65
N ASP A 69 15.83 3.11 7.32
CA ASP A 69 16.68 2.27 6.47
C ASP A 69 18.09 2.87 6.32
N ILE A 70 19.00 2.40 7.18
CA ILE A 70 20.43 2.67 7.06
C ILE A 70 20.92 1.97 5.78
N GLY A 71 21.11 2.75 4.73
CA GLY A 71 21.57 2.26 3.43
C GLY A 71 22.92 1.54 3.50
N LEU A 72 23.08 0.52 2.65
CA LEU A 72 24.32 -0.23 2.55
C LEU A 72 25.42 0.64 1.91
N ILE A 73 26.66 0.55 2.38
CA ILE A 73 27.79 1.25 1.78
C ILE A 73 28.12 0.66 0.40
N HIS A 74 28.11 1.50 -0.62
CA HIS A 74 28.34 1.13 -2.02
C HIS A 74 29.84 0.96 -2.32
N THR A 75 30.42 -0.14 -1.87
CA THR A 75 31.76 -0.55 -2.32
C THR A 75 31.70 -1.12 -3.75
N LYS A 76 32.83 -1.15 -4.47
CA LYS A 76 32.90 -1.74 -5.83
C LYS A 76 32.33 -3.16 -5.89
N LYS A 77 32.56 -3.97 -4.86
CA LYS A 77 32.01 -5.34 -4.77
C LYS A 77 30.50 -5.32 -4.58
N THR A 78 29.99 -4.47 -3.69
CA THR A 78 28.55 -4.28 -3.45
C THR A 78 27.83 -3.86 -4.73
N VAL A 79 28.37 -2.88 -5.47
CA VAL A 79 27.76 -2.38 -6.71
C VAL A 79 27.70 -3.47 -7.78
N ARG A 80 28.75 -4.30 -7.92
CA ARG A 80 28.73 -5.46 -8.83
C ARG A 80 27.64 -6.47 -8.48
N GLN A 81 27.45 -6.74 -7.18
CA GLN A 81 26.40 -7.65 -6.71
C GLN A 81 25.00 -7.08 -6.95
N LEU A 82 24.82 -5.77 -6.71
CA LEU A 82 23.57 -5.06 -7.00
C LEU A 82 23.28 -5.02 -8.51
N GLU A 83 24.31 -4.81 -9.34
CA GLU A 83 24.20 -4.84 -10.80
C GLU A 83 23.71 -6.21 -11.26
N LEU A 84 24.33 -7.30 -10.78
CA LEU A 84 23.90 -8.66 -11.10
C LEU A 84 22.46 -8.94 -10.64
N LEU A 85 22.12 -8.56 -9.40
CA LEU A 85 20.78 -8.74 -8.85
C LEU A 85 19.73 -7.95 -9.65
N ALA A 86 20.03 -6.71 -10.01
CA ALA A 86 19.20 -5.88 -10.87
C ALA A 86 18.97 -6.53 -12.25
N ALA A 87 20.03 -7.10 -12.86
CA ALA A 87 19.93 -7.85 -14.12
C ALA A 87 18.95 -9.02 -13.99
N ALA A 88 19.09 -9.78 -12.89
CA ALA A 88 18.26 -10.93 -12.61
C ALA A 88 16.80 -10.53 -12.40
N CYS A 89 16.52 -9.45 -11.66
CA CYS A 89 15.17 -8.94 -11.43
C CYS A 89 14.48 -8.53 -12.75
N GLN A 90 15.22 -7.92 -13.69
CA GLN A 90 14.67 -7.58 -15.01
C GLN A 90 14.24 -8.78 -15.83
N SER A 91 14.78 -9.96 -15.56
CA SER A 91 14.40 -11.19 -16.28
C SER A 91 12.98 -11.68 -15.94
N ARG A 92 12.35 -11.13 -14.89
CA ARG A 92 11.02 -11.54 -14.38
C ARG A 92 10.92 -13.05 -14.08
N ARG A 93 12.02 -13.66 -13.67
CA ARG A 93 12.10 -15.06 -13.21
C ARG A 93 12.32 -15.11 -11.71
N ALA A 94 12.00 -16.24 -11.09
CA ALA A 94 12.38 -16.50 -9.71
C ALA A 94 13.91 -16.56 -9.59
N ILE A 95 14.46 -15.90 -8.56
CA ILE A 95 15.90 -15.77 -8.34
C ILE A 95 16.23 -16.42 -7.00
N LEU A 96 17.24 -17.29 -6.99
CA LEU A 96 17.81 -17.87 -5.79
C LEU A 96 19.18 -17.27 -5.52
N LEU A 97 19.41 -16.77 -4.31
CA LEU A 97 20.69 -16.18 -3.89
C LEU A 97 21.47 -17.15 -2.98
N GLU A 98 22.50 -17.76 -3.52
CA GLU A 98 23.40 -18.67 -2.81
C GLU A 98 24.69 -17.98 -2.32
N GLY A 99 25.38 -18.57 -1.34
CA GLY A 99 26.55 -18.01 -0.66
C GLY A 99 26.55 -18.27 0.85
N ASP A 100 27.67 -17.97 1.50
CA ASP A 100 27.90 -18.27 2.92
C ASP A 100 26.96 -17.52 3.88
N ILE A 101 26.89 -18.00 5.11
CA ILE A 101 26.25 -17.28 6.22
C ILE A 101 26.96 -15.92 6.39
N CYS A 102 26.22 -14.86 6.72
CA CYS A 102 26.75 -13.49 6.85
C CYS A 102 27.29 -12.84 5.56
N SER A 103 27.01 -13.41 4.38
CA SER A 103 27.40 -12.81 3.08
C SER A 103 26.56 -11.59 2.64
N ARG A 104 25.66 -11.10 3.50
CA ARG A 104 24.82 -9.90 3.29
C ARG A 104 23.78 -10.01 2.16
N LYS A 105 23.34 -11.21 1.81
CA LYS A 105 22.33 -11.44 0.74
C LYS A 105 21.03 -10.68 0.98
N SER A 106 20.44 -10.81 2.17
CA SER A 106 19.19 -10.13 2.51
C SER A 106 19.39 -8.61 2.47
N SER A 107 20.52 -8.11 2.96
CA SER A 107 20.87 -6.69 2.90
C SER A 107 21.02 -6.17 1.47
N LEU A 108 21.51 -7.00 0.52
CA LEU A 108 21.58 -6.62 -0.90
C LEU A 108 20.18 -6.47 -1.52
N VAL A 109 19.24 -7.35 -1.17
CA VAL A 109 17.85 -7.27 -1.65
C VAL A 109 17.15 -6.04 -1.08
N VAL A 110 17.32 -5.79 0.23
CA VAL A 110 16.81 -4.58 0.90
C VAL A 110 17.39 -3.32 0.26
N GLU A 111 18.70 -3.28 0.03
CA GLU A 111 19.34 -2.13 -0.60
C GLU A 111 18.85 -1.92 -2.04
N LEU A 112 18.66 -2.98 -2.83
CA LEU A 112 18.13 -2.86 -4.19
C LEU A 112 16.70 -2.31 -4.20
N ALA A 113 15.83 -2.80 -3.32
CA ALA A 113 14.47 -2.28 -3.17
C ALA A 113 14.48 -0.80 -2.75
N ARG A 114 15.33 -0.43 -1.79
CA ARG A 114 15.52 0.96 -1.34
C ARG A 114 15.97 1.88 -2.47
N LEU A 115 16.98 1.46 -3.23
CA LEU A 115 17.49 2.22 -4.38
C LEU A 115 16.42 2.39 -5.45
N THR A 116 15.70 1.30 -5.76
CA THR A 116 14.67 1.28 -6.82
C THR A 116 13.32 1.80 -6.36
N ARG A 117 13.14 2.22 -5.10
CA ARG A 117 11.86 2.72 -4.56
C ARG A 117 10.69 1.76 -4.78
N ASN A 118 11.00 0.47 -4.79
CA ASN A 118 10.01 -0.60 -4.95
C ASN A 118 9.68 -1.20 -3.59
N ARG A 119 8.44 -1.63 -3.45
CA ARG A 119 7.98 -2.32 -2.25
C ARG A 119 8.73 -3.61 -2.05
N LEU A 120 9.31 -3.77 -0.87
CA LEU A 120 9.90 -5.04 -0.46
C LEU A 120 9.01 -5.70 0.57
N ILE A 121 8.57 -6.92 0.26
CA ILE A 121 7.80 -7.75 1.17
C ILE A 121 8.68 -8.92 1.56
N ILE A 122 9.00 -9.01 2.85
CA ILE A 122 9.86 -10.04 3.40
C ILE A 122 8.97 -11.06 4.08
N ILE A 123 9.01 -12.29 3.60
CA ILE A 123 8.29 -13.42 4.21
C ILE A 123 9.33 -14.35 4.84
N PRO A 124 9.51 -14.31 6.17
CA PRO A 124 10.42 -15.21 6.84
C PRO A 124 9.93 -16.65 6.77
N LEU A 125 10.74 -17.53 6.17
CA LEU A 125 10.49 -18.97 6.18
C LEU A 125 11.12 -19.57 7.44
N HIS A 126 10.34 -20.28 8.23
CA HIS A 126 10.75 -20.92 9.47
C HIS A 126 10.15 -22.34 9.55
N GLU A 127 10.57 -23.15 10.54
CA GLU A 127 10.18 -24.57 10.61
C GLU A 127 8.65 -24.77 10.78
N ASN A 128 7.97 -23.82 11.41
CA ASN A 128 6.52 -23.85 11.62
C ASN A 128 5.75 -23.08 10.54
N PHE A 129 6.37 -22.81 9.38
CA PHE A 129 5.72 -22.08 8.31
C PHE A 129 4.59 -22.90 7.70
N GLU A 130 3.36 -22.39 7.79
CA GLU A 130 2.14 -23.10 7.43
C GLU A 130 1.48 -22.55 6.16
N THR A 131 0.52 -23.31 5.62
CA THR A 131 -0.32 -22.84 4.49
C THR A 131 -1.14 -21.59 4.83
N THR A 132 -1.45 -21.40 6.12
CA THR A 132 -2.14 -20.23 6.66
C THR A 132 -1.30 -18.95 6.56
N ASP A 133 0.03 -19.06 6.64
CA ASP A 133 0.95 -17.94 6.42
C ASP A 133 1.03 -17.53 4.94
N LEU A 134 0.83 -18.49 4.02
CA LEU A 134 0.84 -18.24 2.59
C LEU A 134 -0.48 -17.70 2.05
N ILE A 135 -1.61 -18.23 2.48
CA ILE A 135 -2.93 -17.92 1.90
C ILE A 135 -3.70 -16.94 2.78
N GLY A 136 -3.56 -17.06 4.10
CA GLY A 136 -4.35 -16.36 5.09
C GLY A 136 -5.01 -17.33 6.06
N SER A 137 -5.65 -16.78 7.10
CA SER A 137 -6.31 -17.56 8.14
C SER A 137 -7.66 -16.98 8.49
N TRP A 138 -8.57 -17.86 8.91
CA TRP A 138 -9.79 -17.44 9.58
C TRP A 138 -9.43 -17.03 11.00
N ARG A 139 -9.52 -15.73 11.28
CA ARG A 139 -9.33 -15.22 12.63
C ARG A 139 -10.69 -15.08 13.31
N PRO A 140 -10.81 -15.46 14.59
CA PRO A 140 -12.00 -15.15 15.36
C PRO A 140 -12.09 -13.63 15.40
N SER A 141 -13.10 -13.06 14.73
CA SER A 141 -13.45 -11.68 14.93
C SER A 141 -14.18 -11.62 16.25
N SER A 142 -13.49 -11.24 17.31
CA SER A 142 -14.20 -10.51 18.35
C SER A 142 -14.80 -9.31 17.67
N ASP A 143 -16.10 -9.07 17.83
CA ASP A 143 -16.76 -7.91 17.23
C ASP A 143 -15.91 -6.64 17.51
N HIS A 144 -15.22 -6.59 18.66
CA HIS A 144 -14.22 -5.62 19.10
C HIS A 144 -13.01 -5.31 18.18
N ASP A 145 -12.77 -6.05 17.10
CA ASP A 145 -11.68 -5.73 16.18
C ASP A 145 -11.94 -4.41 15.45
N CYS A 146 -11.02 -3.46 15.63
CA CYS A 146 -11.00 -2.12 15.04
C CYS A 146 -11.05 -2.09 13.49
N ASN A 147 -11.02 -3.26 12.84
CA ASN A 147 -11.14 -3.48 11.41
C ASN A 147 -12.52 -4.03 10.97
N ASN A 148 -13.59 -3.79 11.73
CA ASN A 148 -14.93 -4.10 11.22
C ASN A 148 -15.17 -3.31 9.91
N PRO A 149 -15.39 -3.98 8.76
CA PRO A 149 -15.56 -3.32 7.48
C PRO A 149 -16.74 -2.35 7.46
N LEU A 150 -17.66 -2.46 8.42
CA LEU A 150 -18.75 -1.52 8.65
C LEU A 150 -18.23 -0.11 8.96
N PHE A 151 -17.25 0.04 9.87
CA PHE A 151 -16.69 1.35 10.21
C PHE A 151 -16.01 2.01 9.00
N ASN A 152 -15.27 1.23 8.21
CA ASN A 152 -14.67 1.73 6.96
C ASN A 152 -15.73 2.18 5.93
N LYS A 153 -16.86 1.46 5.84
CA LYS A 153 -17.99 1.84 5.00
C LYS A 153 -18.66 3.12 5.50
N ILE A 154 -18.83 3.28 6.82
CA ILE A 154 -19.36 4.50 7.43
C ILE A 154 -18.42 5.69 7.16
N ASP A 155 -17.12 5.54 7.37
CA ASP A 155 -16.12 6.57 7.08
C ASP A 155 -16.12 6.97 5.60
N THR A 156 -16.27 6.01 4.69
CA THR A 156 -16.37 6.26 3.25
C THR A 156 -17.66 7.01 2.91
N MET A 157 -18.80 6.62 3.49
CA MET A 157 -20.08 7.29 3.29
C MET A 157 -20.02 8.74 3.78
N PHE A 158 -19.48 9.00 4.98
CA PHE A 158 -19.32 10.36 5.49
C PHE A 158 -18.42 11.22 4.58
N LYS A 159 -17.30 10.67 4.07
CA LYS A 159 -16.46 11.38 3.09
C LYS A 159 -17.24 11.78 1.84
N GLN A 160 -18.13 10.92 1.35
CA GLN A 160 -18.99 11.22 0.20
C GLN A 160 -20.06 12.27 0.53
N VAL A 161 -20.69 12.18 1.71
CA VAL A 161 -21.65 13.18 2.19
C VAL A 161 -20.97 14.55 2.34
N ILE A 162 -19.77 14.62 2.93
CA ILE A 162 -18.98 15.86 3.04
C ILE A 162 -18.75 16.45 1.65
N LYS A 163 -18.23 15.66 0.71
CA LYS A 163 -17.97 16.12 -0.66
C LYS A 163 -19.25 16.67 -1.31
N THR A 164 -20.36 15.94 -1.20
CA THR A 164 -21.63 16.33 -1.81
C THR A 164 -22.18 17.61 -1.15
N LEU A 165 -22.15 17.68 0.18
CA LEU A 165 -22.67 18.81 0.94
C LEU A 165 -21.87 20.09 0.63
N PHE A 166 -20.54 20.04 0.68
CA PHE A 166 -19.70 21.22 0.47
C PHE A 166 -19.53 21.62 -1.00
N LEU A 167 -19.42 20.65 -1.93
CA LEU A 167 -19.15 20.96 -3.34
C LEU A 167 -20.41 21.17 -4.18
N VAL A 168 -21.54 20.57 -3.79
CA VAL A 168 -22.77 20.60 -4.60
C VAL A 168 -23.88 21.36 -3.90
N ILE A 169 -24.17 21.05 -2.64
CA ILE A 169 -25.37 21.56 -1.97
C ILE A 169 -25.17 22.98 -1.42
N MET A 170 -24.08 23.24 -0.70
CA MET A 170 -23.83 24.56 -0.10
C MET A 170 -23.79 25.71 -1.12
N PRO A 171 -23.18 25.56 -2.31
CA PRO A 171 -23.23 26.60 -3.35
C PRO A 171 -24.65 26.93 -3.83
N LEU A 172 -25.60 26.01 -3.69
CA LEU A 172 -26.99 26.16 -4.13
C LEU A 172 -27.91 26.75 -3.05
N LEU A 173 -27.42 26.90 -1.82
CA LEU A 173 -28.18 27.37 -0.68
C LEU A 173 -27.96 28.86 -0.39
N SER A 174 -28.91 29.48 0.31
CA SER A 174 -28.77 30.85 0.83
C SER A 174 -27.69 30.93 1.92
N LYS A 175 -27.12 32.13 2.16
CA LYS A 175 -26.11 32.33 3.21
C LYS A 175 -26.60 31.91 4.60
N ALA A 176 -27.85 32.21 4.96
CA ALA A 176 -28.43 31.84 6.25
C ALA A 176 -28.66 30.31 6.36
N SER A 177 -29.11 29.67 5.27
CA SER A 177 -29.25 28.21 5.22
C SER A 177 -27.90 27.51 5.31
N ASN A 178 -26.86 28.04 4.66
CA ASN A 178 -25.50 27.52 4.73
C ASN A 178 -24.94 27.57 6.15
N GLU A 179 -25.15 28.67 6.88
CA GLU A 179 -24.71 28.79 8.27
C GLU A 179 -25.38 27.76 9.18
N HIS A 180 -26.69 27.55 9.01
CA HIS A 180 -27.43 26.55 9.77
C HIS A 180 -26.96 25.12 9.47
N VAL A 181 -26.85 24.75 8.18
CA VAL A 181 -26.38 23.43 7.75
C VAL A 181 -24.96 23.16 8.22
N PHE A 182 -24.06 24.15 8.12
CA PHE A 182 -22.70 24.02 8.60
C PHE A 182 -22.64 23.83 10.11
N LYS A 183 -23.47 24.54 10.89
CA LYS A 183 -23.55 24.40 12.34
C LYS A 183 -24.03 23.00 12.74
N GLU A 184 -25.09 22.48 12.13
CA GLU A 184 -25.58 21.13 12.40
C GLU A 184 -24.57 20.07 12.00
N PHE A 185 -23.98 20.19 10.80
CA PHE A 185 -22.98 19.24 10.33
C PHE A 185 -21.70 19.24 11.19
N LYS A 186 -21.30 20.41 11.70
CA LYS A 186 -20.19 20.53 12.67
C LYS A 186 -20.51 19.81 13.98
N ALA A 187 -21.75 19.87 14.47
CA ALA A 187 -22.15 19.14 15.66
C ALA A 187 -22.06 17.62 15.46
N ILE A 188 -22.50 17.13 14.29
CA ILE A 188 -22.38 15.72 13.90
C ILE A 188 -20.91 15.27 13.89
N LEU A 189 -20.02 16.07 13.29
CA LEU A 189 -18.59 15.75 13.25
C LEU A 189 -17.94 15.75 14.64
N LEU A 190 -18.33 16.68 15.52
CA LEU A 190 -17.82 16.75 16.89
C LEU A 190 -18.19 15.53 17.72
N LYS A 191 -19.37 14.94 17.47
CA LYS A 191 -19.76 13.66 18.13
C LYS A 191 -18.93 12.48 17.63
N ARG A 192 -18.43 12.54 16.40
CA ARG A 192 -17.54 11.52 15.82
C ARG A 192 -16.06 11.72 16.16
N THR A 193 -15.65 12.92 16.59
CA THR A 193 -14.27 13.14 17.04
C THR A 193 -14.05 12.43 18.36
N THR A 194 -13.33 11.33 18.31
CA THR A 194 -13.07 10.45 19.44
C THR A 194 -12.14 11.12 20.46
N VAL A 195 -12.31 10.76 21.74
CA VAL A 195 -11.28 11.00 22.75
C VAL A 195 -10.03 10.21 22.32
N PRO A 196 -8.83 10.82 22.28
CA PRO A 196 -7.61 10.11 21.91
C PRO A 196 -7.41 8.91 22.84
N GLY A 197 -7.42 7.69 22.28
CA GLY A 197 -7.24 6.43 23.01
C GLY A 197 -8.50 5.58 23.24
N ALA A 198 -9.70 6.06 22.88
CA ALA A 198 -10.92 5.25 22.99
C ALA A 198 -10.96 4.14 21.92
N THR A 199 -11.43 2.94 22.30
CA THR A 199 -11.67 1.87 21.33
C THR A 199 -12.86 2.24 20.44
N ARG A 200 -12.86 1.86 19.14
CA ARG A 200 -13.99 2.18 18.22
C ARG A 200 -15.34 1.64 18.74
N TYR A 201 -15.34 0.64 19.62
CA TYR A 201 -16.55 0.12 20.26
C TYR A 201 -17.17 1.07 21.27
N GLU A 202 -16.36 1.70 22.12
CA GLU A 202 -16.82 2.75 23.04
C GLU A 202 -17.43 3.94 22.28
N THR A 203 -17.09 4.08 20.99
CA THR A 203 -17.60 5.13 20.13
C THR A 203 -18.94 4.80 19.45
N ILE A 204 -19.40 3.54 19.49
CA ILE A 204 -20.63 3.09 18.83
C ILE A 204 -21.86 3.93 19.23
N PRO A 205 -22.11 4.24 20.52
CA PRO A 205 -23.25 5.08 20.89
C PRO A 205 -23.22 6.46 20.23
N TYR A 206 -22.04 7.07 20.16
CA TYR A 206 -21.84 8.38 19.53
C TYR A 206 -21.94 8.31 18.00
N GLU A 207 -21.46 7.22 17.38
CA GLU A 207 -21.62 6.99 15.94
C GLU A 207 -23.09 6.80 15.54
N ILE A 208 -23.86 6.04 16.32
CA ILE A 208 -25.29 5.86 16.09
C ILE A 208 -26.01 7.21 16.18
N GLU A 209 -25.70 8.01 17.19
CA GLU A 209 -26.29 9.34 17.36
C GLU A 209 -25.94 10.27 16.18
N ALA A 210 -24.67 10.30 15.78
CA ALA A 210 -24.21 11.08 14.64
C ALA A 210 -24.88 10.64 13.31
N LEU A 211 -25.07 9.34 13.11
CA LEU A 211 -25.77 8.81 11.94
C LEU A 211 -27.25 9.21 11.93
N LYS A 212 -27.94 9.13 13.08
CA LYS A 212 -29.34 9.57 13.20
C LYS A 212 -29.50 11.06 12.92
N GLU A 213 -28.59 11.90 13.42
CA GLU A 213 -28.56 13.33 13.11
C GLU A 213 -28.21 13.62 11.65
N THR A 214 -27.39 12.77 11.03
CA THR A 214 -27.13 12.86 9.59
C THR A 214 -28.42 12.58 8.80
N VAL A 215 -29.22 11.60 9.21
CA VAL A 215 -30.53 11.33 8.57
C VAL A 215 -31.47 12.53 8.71
N THR A 216 -31.57 13.15 9.89
CA THR A 216 -32.42 14.33 10.07
C THR A 216 -31.97 15.50 9.21
N LEU A 217 -30.66 15.78 9.16
CA LEU A 217 -30.10 16.84 8.30
C LEU A 217 -30.35 16.57 6.81
N LEU A 218 -30.10 15.34 6.33
CA LEU A 218 -30.30 15.03 4.92
C LEU A 218 -31.79 15.08 4.53
N THR A 219 -32.69 14.71 5.44
CA THR A 219 -34.14 14.77 5.20
C THR A 219 -34.73 16.18 5.31
N THR A 220 -34.11 17.11 6.04
CA THR A 220 -34.49 18.53 5.97
C THR A 220 -34.02 19.16 4.67
N LEU A 221 -32.82 18.82 4.19
CA LEU A 221 -32.28 19.30 2.93
C LEU A 221 -33.11 18.87 1.71
N THR A 222 -33.68 17.66 1.70
CA THR A 222 -34.54 17.20 0.58
C THR A 222 -35.84 18.00 0.46
N LYS A 223 -36.32 18.60 1.55
CA LYS A 223 -37.55 19.41 1.57
C LYS A 223 -37.35 20.81 0.98
N ILE A 224 -36.10 21.23 0.74
CA ILE A 224 -35.80 22.53 0.15
C ILE A 224 -36.20 22.53 -1.33
N SER A 225 -37.11 23.43 -1.70
CA SER A 225 -37.72 23.48 -3.03
C SER A 225 -36.72 23.73 -4.17
N GLN A 226 -35.64 24.48 -3.90
CA GLN A 226 -34.62 24.91 -4.86
C GLN A 226 -33.69 23.79 -5.37
N MET A 227 -33.73 22.59 -4.79
CA MET A 227 -32.83 21.49 -5.16
C MET A 227 -33.32 20.71 -6.39
N SER A 228 -32.39 20.35 -7.28
CA SER A 228 -32.68 19.48 -8.43
C SER A 228 -33.17 18.10 -7.96
N ASN A 229 -33.99 17.43 -8.78
CA ASN A 229 -34.51 16.11 -8.46
C ASN A 229 -33.39 15.08 -8.25
N GLU A 230 -32.30 15.17 -9.01
CA GLU A 230 -31.11 14.32 -8.86
C GLU A 230 -30.46 14.50 -7.48
N CYS A 231 -30.30 15.75 -7.01
CA CYS A 231 -29.77 16.02 -5.67
C CYS A 231 -30.66 15.47 -4.57
N LYS A 232 -31.99 15.59 -4.71
CA LYS A 232 -32.96 15.05 -3.76
C LYS A 232 -32.89 13.52 -3.68
N VAL A 233 -32.72 12.85 -4.82
CA VAL A 233 -32.54 11.39 -4.87
C VAL A 233 -31.24 11.00 -4.17
N LEU A 234 -30.11 11.63 -4.50
CA LEU A 234 -28.81 11.35 -3.87
C LEU A 234 -28.86 11.53 -2.35
N LEU A 235 -29.44 12.64 -1.88
CA LEU A 235 -29.64 12.90 -0.45
C LEU A 235 -30.49 11.82 0.23
N SER A 236 -31.57 11.36 -0.43
CA SER A 236 -32.40 10.28 0.09
C SER A 236 -31.67 8.93 0.16
N CYS A 237 -30.76 8.66 -0.79
CA CYS A 237 -29.91 7.48 -0.78
C CYS A 237 -28.93 7.52 0.39
N TYR A 238 -28.26 8.65 0.63
CA TYR A 238 -27.37 8.81 1.77
C TYR A 238 -28.12 8.71 3.11
N ALA A 239 -29.33 9.29 3.20
CA ALA A 239 -30.16 9.17 4.39
C ALA A 239 -30.52 7.70 4.68
N ARG A 240 -30.93 6.93 3.66
CA ARG A 240 -31.20 5.49 3.81
C ARG A 240 -29.95 4.69 4.20
N GLN A 241 -28.80 5.01 3.62
CA GLN A 241 -27.54 4.35 3.98
C GLN A 241 -27.16 4.63 5.44
N ALA A 242 -27.27 5.89 5.89
CA ALA A 242 -27.00 6.28 7.26
C ALA A 242 -27.94 5.57 8.25
N ASP A 243 -29.24 5.49 7.94
CA ASP A 243 -30.23 4.76 8.74
C ASP A 243 -29.94 3.25 8.81
N TYR A 244 -29.61 2.63 7.68
CA TYR A 244 -29.18 1.23 7.63
C TYR A 244 -27.96 0.96 8.53
N TYR A 245 -26.94 1.83 8.47
CA TYR A 245 -25.75 1.68 9.31
C TYR A 245 -26.04 1.93 10.79
N ALA A 246 -26.90 2.89 11.13
CA ALA A 246 -27.31 3.14 12.51
C ALA A 246 -28.00 1.90 13.11
N ASN A 247 -28.97 1.33 12.38
CA ASN A 247 -29.67 0.11 12.82
C ASN A 247 -28.72 -1.09 12.95
N LYS A 248 -27.77 -1.22 12.01
CA LYS A 248 -26.77 -2.31 12.07
C LYS A 248 -25.82 -2.17 13.26
N LEU A 249 -25.39 -0.95 13.58
CA LEU A 249 -24.60 -0.67 14.79
C LEU A 249 -25.41 -0.87 16.07
N GLU A 250 -26.69 -0.55 16.08
CA GLU A 250 -27.59 -0.86 17.21
C GLU A 250 -27.72 -2.37 17.43
N HIS A 251 -27.84 -3.17 16.36
CA HIS A 251 -27.83 -4.62 16.47
C HIS A 251 -26.51 -5.15 17.05
N ILE A 252 -25.37 -4.61 16.60
CA ILE A 252 -24.05 -4.95 17.16
C ILE A 252 -24.00 -4.62 18.66
N ARG A 253 -24.51 -3.45 19.05
CA ARG A 253 -24.56 -3.01 20.45
C ARG A 253 -25.47 -3.90 21.32
N LEU A 254 -26.58 -4.40 20.78
CA LEU A 254 -27.55 -5.22 21.53
C LEU A 254 -27.14 -6.70 21.61
N ASN A 255 -26.41 -7.20 20.60
CA ASN A 255 -25.97 -8.58 20.51
C ASN A 255 -24.64 -8.85 21.26
N GLU A 256 -24.32 -8.07 22.30
CA GLU A 256 -23.13 -8.23 23.18
C GLU A 256 -22.97 -9.64 23.80
N LYS A 257 -23.90 -10.57 23.57
CA LYS A 257 -23.77 -11.99 23.91
C LYS A 257 -23.36 -12.85 22.70
N GLN A 258 -22.05 -13.02 22.57
CA GLN A 258 -21.38 -14.29 22.23
C GLN A 258 -21.75 -15.01 20.92
N GLU A 259 -21.61 -14.36 19.76
CA GLU A 259 -21.26 -15.10 18.54
C GLU A 259 -19.87 -14.66 18.08
N ILE A 260 -18.88 -15.53 18.28
CA ILE A 260 -17.55 -15.33 17.70
C ILE A 260 -17.71 -15.49 16.19
N GLY A 261 -17.81 -14.37 15.47
CA GLY A 261 -17.69 -14.37 14.03
C GLY A 261 -16.29 -14.81 13.62
N PHE A 262 -16.14 -15.30 12.39
CA PHE A 262 -14.82 -15.54 11.80
C PHE A 262 -14.68 -14.67 10.56
N ILE A 263 -13.59 -13.93 10.47
CA ILE A 263 -13.23 -13.16 9.28
C ILE A 263 -11.98 -13.80 8.67
N PHE A 264 -12.01 -14.00 7.37
CA PHE A 264 -10.83 -14.43 6.64
C PHE A 264 -9.89 -13.25 6.46
N VAL A 265 -8.69 -13.36 7.02
CA VAL A 265 -7.60 -12.39 6.87
C VAL A 265 -6.60 -12.95 5.87
N GLU A 266 -6.50 -12.32 4.71
CA GLU A 266 -5.52 -12.67 3.67
C GLU A 266 -4.08 -12.48 4.19
N SER A 267 -3.16 -13.34 3.75
CA SER A 267 -1.74 -13.20 4.05
C SER A 267 -1.10 -11.99 3.36
N GLU A 268 0.04 -11.54 3.88
CA GLU A 268 0.85 -10.50 3.23
C GLU A 268 1.32 -10.94 1.83
N PHE A 269 1.56 -12.24 1.62
CA PHE A 269 1.93 -12.78 0.31
C PHE A 269 0.82 -12.63 -0.74
N VAL A 270 -0.43 -12.93 -0.37
CA VAL A 270 -1.57 -12.77 -1.28
C VAL A 270 -1.82 -11.30 -1.58
N GLN A 271 -1.69 -10.44 -0.56
CA GLN A 271 -1.80 -8.99 -0.72
C GLN A 271 -0.70 -8.46 -1.66
N ALA A 272 0.55 -8.92 -1.51
CA ALA A 272 1.66 -8.60 -2.38
C ALA A 272 1.36 -8.89 -3.85
N LEU A 273 0.90 -10.11 -4.15
CA LEU A 273 0.61 -10.54 -5.51
C LEU A 273 -0.51 -9.71 -6.17
N ARG A 274 -1.46 -9.21 -5.38
CA ARG A 274 -2.57 -8.39 -5.87
C ARG A 274 -2.15 -6.96 -6.16
N GLU A 275 -1.29 -6.39 -5.33
CA GLU A 275 -0.87 -5.00 -5.40
C GLU A 275 0.27 -4.77 -6.41
N GLY A 276 1.02 -5.84 -6.75
CA GLY A 276 2.13 -5.81 -7.71
C GLY A 276 3.43 -5.32 -7.08
#